data_AF-A0A523EKV0-F1
#
_entry.id   AF-A0A523EKV0-F1
#
_cell.length_a   1.000
_cell.length_b   1.000
_cell.length_c   1.000
_cell.angle_alpha   90.00
_cell.angle_beta   90.00
_cell.angle_gamma   90.00
#
_symmetry.space_group_name_H-M   'P 1'
#
loop_
_entity.id
_entity.type
_entity.pdbx_description
1 polymer ?
#
loop_
_entity_poly.entity_id
_entity_poly.type
_entity_poly.pdbx_seq_one_letter_code
_entity_poly.pdbx_strand_id
1 'polypeptide(L)'
;MGWELNRTGNRTAAEAAFREQIVIYGSNPEPYASLALLAAAHGDKKHALQHLRAAVMRGYTDMYRFERSEVWEPLKRNRKFLRLVDAVPNLIARERIWPGWESFYTIGVLTDLKTLLEQHTQARTEIERMSLAIGERYSRLWNRLFDRVAATLLEAYVIEKPDAPDYGDALDRLMTFYSSDSVLRWDRLPDIPAQRLVAAAEAGLDHFESGPKRASALFALALGKNSKRDANARLTEGVAGLIRDALNEVLTDYPETSVATNAAIGLIRTEMETGHEEQASIVYNALKRADLLNTVRADLGEDALRLGGLPAFEARTLDGQTINTAALQRGRITVLDFWATWCAPCLEEVPTLQMIDAAYGDDVALIGINMDSADELEADELRQWIESRGIPGDHVFDGGGWQSDLVRAFGVKEIPFNVIVGPDGEVLAINQHGKQLRKSVKSALRRVHSRRAGTAD
;
A
#
# COMPACT_ATOMS: atom_id res chain seq x y z
N MET A 1 -31.84 14.90 -0.34
CA MET A 1 -31.93 15.82 0.82
C MET A 1 -31.04 17.06 0.71
N GLY A 2 -29.70 17.00 0.80
CA GLY A 2 -28.84 18.21 0.75
C GLY A 2 -29.03 19.09 -0.50
N TRP A 3 -29.10 18.48 -1.68
CA TRP A 3 -29.41 19.17 -2.93
C TRP A 3 -30.83 19.77 -2.98
N GLU A 4 -31.78 19.15 -2.31
CA GLU A 4 -33.17 19.58 -2.25
C GLU A 4 -33.34 20.78 -1.30
N LEU A 5 -32.62 20.77 -0.17
CA LEU A 5 -32.45 21.90 0.72
C LEU A 5 -31.78 23.09 0.00
N ASN A 6 -30.78 22.81 -0.85
CA ASN A 6 -30.15 23.85 -1.67
C ASN A 6 -31.14 24.44 -2.70
N ARG A 7 -31.91 23.60 -3.40
CA ARG A 7 -32.94 24.04 -4.37
C ARG A 7 -34.04 24.87 -3.74
N THR A 8 -34.40 24.60 -2.49
CA THR A 8 -35.39 25.34 -1.71
C THR A 8 -34.82 26.59 -1.03
N GLY A 9 -33.54 26.90 -1.24
CA GLY A 9 -32.87 28.08 -0.69
C GLY A 9 -32.40 27.93 0.76
N ASN A 10 -32.59 26.77 1.39
CA ASN A 10 -32.15 26.49 2.76
C ASN A 10 -30.69 26.04 2.80
N ARG A 11 -29.79 27.00 2.60
CA ARG A 11 -28.35 26.79 2.37
C ARG A 11 -27.61 26.26 3.58
N THR A 12 -27.91 26.79 4.77
CA THR A 12 -27.27 26.33 6.01
C THR A 12 -27.62 24.87 6.28
N ALA A 13 -28.86 24.47 6.03
CA ALA A 13 -29.27 23.07 6.14
C ALA A 13 -28.63 22.19 5.07
N ALA A 14 -28.48 22.69 3.83
CA ALA A 14 -27.78 21.97 2.77
C ALA A 14 -26.30 21.72 3.11
N GLU A 15 -25.61 22.75 3.59
CA GLU A 15 -24.21 22.65 4.04
C GLU A 15 -24.07 21.67 5.22
N ALA A 16 -24.94 21.79 6.22
CA ALA A 16 -24.96 20.87 7.36
C ALA A 16 -25.16 19.42 6.91
N ALA A 17 -26.09 19.17 5.99
CA ALA A 17 -26.36 17.83 5.45
C ALA A 17 -25.13 17.26 4.70
N PHE A 18 -24.44 18.05 3.88
CA PHE A 18 -23.21 17.58 3.23
C PHE A 18 -22.06 17.37 4.22
N ARG A 19 -21.93 18.20 5.26
CA ARG A 19 -20.93 18.01 6.31
C ARG A 19 -21.21 16.76 7.14
N GLU A 20 -22.47 16.49 7.43
CA GLU A 20 -22.90 15.24 8.07
C GLU A 20 -22.56 14.03 7.19
N GLN A 21 -22.84 14.09 5.89
CA GLN A 21 -22.39 13.06 4.95
C GLN A 21 -20.87 12.90 4.91
N ILE A 22 -20.08 13.96 5.14
CA ILE A 22 -18.62 13.85 5.25
C ILE A 22 -18.20 13.17 6.55
N VAL A 23 -18.91 13.41 7.66
CA VAL A 23 -18.64 12.70 8.91
C VAL A 23 -18.95 11.21 8.76
N ILE A 24 -20.00 10.89 8.01
CA ILE A 24 -20.52 9.54 7.83
C ILE A 24 -19.74 8.77 6.74
N TYR A 25 -19.43 9.42 5.62
CA TYR A 25 -18.72 8.87 4.45
C TYR A 25 -17.54 9.76 4.10
N GLY A 26 -16.59 9.92 5.04
CA GLY A 26 -15.44 10.82 4.89
C GLY A 26 -14.52 10.48 3.73
N SER A 27 -14.69 9.32 3.11
CA SER A 27 -13.98 8.87 1.91
C SER A 27 -14.78 9.12 0.62
N ASN A 28 -16.08 9.41 0.69
CA ASN A 28 -16.92 9.66 -0.48
C ASN A 28 -16.57 11.03 -1.07
N PRO A 29 -16.19 11.13 -2.36
CA PRO A 29 -15.84 12.39 -2.99
C PRO A 29 -17.03 13.37 -3.19
N GLU A 30 -18.25 12.86 -3.33
CA GLU A 30 -19.42 13.63 -3.79
C GLU A 30 -19.88 14.74 -2.81
N PRO A 31 -19.93 14.52 -1.49
CA PRO A 31 -20.26 15.58 -0.53
C PRO A 31 -19.24 16.72 -0.57
N TYR A 32 -17.95 16.41 -0.78
CA TYR A 32 -16.89 17.42 -0.91
C TYR A 32 -17.05 18.22 -2.21
N ALA A 33 -17.38 17.56 -3.33
CA ALA A 33 -17.65 18.27 -4.59
C ALA A 33 -18.90 19.16 -4.48
N SER A 34 -19.95 18.67 -3.80
CA SER A 34 -21.17 19.43 -3.56
C SER A 34 -20.92 20.66 -2.68
N LEU A 35 -20.13 20.53 -1.59
CA LEU A 35 -19.67 21.67 -0.80
C LEU A 35 -18.81 22.64 -1.61
N ALA A 36 -17.99 22.13 -2.52
CA ALA A 36 -17.17 22.96 -3.39
C ALA A 36 -18.04 23.82 -4.34
N LEU A 37 -19.07 23.23 -4.95
CA LEU A 37 -20.03 23.95 -5.80
C LEU A 37 -20.85 24.96 -4.98
N LEU A 38 -21.26 24.60 -3.77
CA LEU A 38 -22.00 25.48 -2.87
C LEU A 38 -21.16 26.70 -2.47
N ALA A 39 -19.91 26.47 -2.03
CA ALA A 39 -18.98 27.55 -1.70
C ALA A 39 -18.66 28.43 -2.94
N ALA A 40 -18.52 27.82 -4.11
CA ALA A 40 -18.29 28.53 -5.37
C ALA A 40 -19.46 29.45 -5.75
N ALA A 41 -20.69 28.97 -5.65
CA ALA A 41 -21.91 29.73 -5.93
C ALA A 41 -22.12 30.92 -4.98
N HIS A 42 -21.33 31.01 -3.89
CA HIS A 42 -21.37 32.07 -2.91
C HIS A 42 -20.11 32.96 -2.93
N GLY A 43 -19.24 32.79 -3.92
CA GLY A 43 -18.01 33.58 -4.04
C GLY A 43 -16.91 33.20 -3.04
N ASP A 44 -17.09 32.13 -2.24
CA ASP A 44 -16.07 31.63 -1.32
C ASP A 44 -15.07 30.73 -2.05
N LYS A 45 -14.21 31.37 -2.83
CA LYS A 45 -13.21 30.72 -3.67
C LYS A 45 -12.22 29.86 -2.86
N LYS A 46 -11.94 30.26 -1.60
CA LYS A 46 -10.97 29.57 -0.74
C LYS A 46 -11.52 28.21 -0.31
N HIS A 47 -12.73 28.18 0.25
CA HIS A 47 -13.34 26.92 0.70
C HIS A 47 -13.77 26.06 -0.49
N ALA A 48 -14.22 26.65 -1.59
CA ALA A 48 -14.52 25.92 -2.82
C ALA A 48 -13.29 25.12 -3.31
N LEU A 49 -12.12 25.76 -3.36
CA LEU A 49 -10.87 25.09 -3.75
C LEU A 49 -10.44 24.02 -2.74
N GLN A 50 -10.62 24.28 -1.44
CA GLN A 50 -10.31 23.32 -0.39
C GLN A 50 -11.17 22.05 -0.50
N HIS A 51 -12.48 22.23 -0.65
CA HIS A 51 -13.44 21.14 -0.81
C HIS A 51 -13.22 20.39 -2.12
N LEU A 52 -12.96 21.08 -3.23
CA LEU A 52 -12.66 20.43 -4.50
C LEU A 52 -11.37 19.62 -4.45
N ARG A 53 -10.31 20.13 -3.80
CA ARG A 53 -9.09 19.34 -3.57
C ARG A 53 -9.40 18.09 -2.75
N ALA A 54 -10.18 18.24 -1.68
CA ALA A 54 -10.58 17.11 -0.86
C ALA A 54 -11.39 16.07 -1.67
N ALA A 55 -12.26 16.52 -2.58
CA ALA A 55 -13.01 15.68 -3.50
C ALA A 55 -12.09 14.95 -4.50
N VAL A 56 -11.17 15.65 -5.15
CA VAL A 56 -10.23 15.07 -6.12
C VAL A 56 -9.33 14.03 -5.46
N MET A 57 -8.81 14.31 -4.26
CA MET A 57 -8.00 13.35 -3.48
C MET A 57 -8.79 12.08 -3.06
N ARG A 58 -10.11 12.13 -3.19
CA ARG A 58 -11.06 11.04 -2.89
C ARG A 58 -11.69 10.44 -4.15
N GLY A 59 -11.23 10.83 -5.34
CA GLY A 59 -11.65 10.22 -6.59
C GLY A 59 -12.74 10.94 -7.36
N TYR A 60 -13.02 12.20 -7.01
CA TYR A 60 -13.93 13.01 -7.80
C TYR A 60 -13.34 13.32 -9.18
N THR A 61 -14.04 12.93 -10.25
CA THR A 61 -13.60 13.10 -11.64
C THR A 61 -14.52 13.97 -12.50
N ASP A 62 -15.76 14.23 -12.09
CA ASP A 62 -16.72 15.05 -12.85
C ASP A 62 -16.46 16.57 -12.71
N MET A 63 -15.40 17.02 -13.38
CA MET A 63 -15.04 18.44 -13.42
C MET A 63 -16.00 19.28 -14.26
N TYR A 64 -16.83 18.65 -15.11
CA TYR A 64 -17.79 19.35 -15.96
C TYR A 64 -18.81 20.14 -15.14
N ARG A 65 -19.20 19.60 -13.97
CA ARG A 65 -20.08 20.31 -13.02
C ARG A 65 -19.54 21.67 -12.56
N PHE A 66 -18.22 21.86 -12.60
CA PHE A 66 -17.59 23.10 -12.21
C PHE A 66 -17.42 24.08 -13.37
N GLU A 67 -17.60 23.67 -14.64
CA GLU A 67 -17.38 24.54 -15.81
C GLU A 67 -18.20 25.83 -15.79
N ARG A 68 -19.42 25.73 -15.26
CA ARG A 68 -20.36 26.86 -15.19
C ARG A 68 -20.24 27.66 -13.89
N SER A 69 -19.30 27.30 -13.02
CA SER A 69 -19.11 27.95 -11.72
C SER A 69 -18.07 29.07 -11.79
N GLU A 70 -18.24 30.08 -10.94
CA GLU A 70 -17.31 31.23 -10.85
C GLU A 70 -15.90 30.86 -10.37
N VAL A 71 -15.69 29.63 -9.89
CA VAL A 71 -14.39 29.12 -9.45
C VAL A 71 -13.59 28.48 -10.58
N TRP A 72 -14.21 28.15 -11.72
CA TRP A 72 -13.57 27.40 -12.82
C TRP A 72 -12.34 28.07 -13.40
N GLU A 73 -12.44 29.35 -13.78
CA GLU A 73 -11.34 30.11 -14.35
C GLU A 73 -10.19 30.32 -13.35
N PRO A 74 -10.44 30.70 -12.07
CA PRO A 74 -9.42 30.71 -11.04
C PRO A 74 -8.77 29.34 -10.76
N LEU A 75 -9.55 28.26 -10.79
CA LEU A 75 -9.09 26.88 -10.62
C LEU A 75 -8.10 26.49 -11.71
N LYS A 76 -8.51 26.64 -12.98
CA LYS A 76 -7.68 26.37 -14.17
C LYS A 76 -6.33 27.08 -14.15
N ARG A 77 -6.23 28.26 -13.55
CA ARG A 77 -5.00 29.08 -13.55
C ARG A 77 -4.07 28.78 -12.36
N ASN A 78 -4.51 28.04 -11.36
CA ASN A 78 -3.73 27.78 -10.16
C ASN A 78 -2.71 26.65 -10.41
N ARG A 79 -1.41 26.96 -10.56
CA ARG A 79 -0.33 25.97 -10.78
C ARG A 79 -0.31 24.80 -9.79
N LYS A 80 -0.77 24.94 -8.55
CA LYS A 80 -0.87 23.82 -7.58
C LYS A 80 -2.10 22.96 -7.81
N PHE A 81 -3.21 23.56 -8.26
CA PHE A 81 -4.39 22.83 -8.71
C PHE A 81 -4.11 22.14 -10.04
N LEU A 82 -3.46 22.83 -10.99
CA LEU A 82 -2.91 22.22 -12.19
C LEU A 82 -1.98 21.08 -11.82
N ARG A 83 -1.03 21.18 -10.88
CA ARG A 83 -0.23 20.01 -10.45
C ARG A 83 -1.05 18.84 -9.86
N LEU A 84 -2.15 19.13 -9.18
CA LEU A 84 -3.07 18.12 -8.62
C LEU A 84 -3.93 17.49 -9.73
N VAL A 85 -4.28 18.31 -10.73
CA VAL A 85 -5.01 17.96 -11.94
C VAL A 85 -4.07 17.44 -13.03
N ASP A 86 -2.74 17.62 -12.95
CA ASP A 86 -1.59 17.11 -13.75
C ASP A 86 -1.27 15.65 -13.42
N ALA A 87 -1.90 15.14 -12.35
CA ALA A 87 -2.17 13.73 -12.14
C ALA A 87 -3.45 13.22 -12.83
N VAL A 88 -4.41 14.11 -13.09
CA VAL A 88 -5.70 13.86 -13.77
C VAL A 88 -5.71 14.03 -15.31
N PRO A 89 -4.76 14.67 -16.06
CA PRO A 89 -5.09 15.33 -17.32
C PRO A 89 -4.33 14.74 -18.51
N ASN A 90 -4.20 13.41 -18.55
CA ASN A 90 -4.21 12.75 -19.86
C ASN A 90 -5.65 12.41 -20.30
N LEU A 91 -6.65 12.54 -19.41
CA LEU A 91 -8.07 12.32 -19.72
C LEU A 91 -8.77 13.56 -20.30
N ILE A 92 -8.44 14.78 -19.85
CA ILE A 92 -9.09 16.00 -20.36
C ILE A 92 -8.61 16.35 -21.78
N ALA A 93 -7.37 15.97 -22.15
CA ALA A 93 -6.81 16.27 -23.48
C ALA A 93 -7.08 15.18 -24.54
N ARG A 94 -7.56 13.99 -24.15
CA ARG A 94 -7.92 12.88 -25.07
C ARG A 94 -9.43 12.61 -25.01
N GLU A 95 -10.20 13.59 -25.45
CA GLU A 95 -11.62 13.41 -25.78
C GLU A 95 -11.78 12.40 -26.93
N ARG A 96 -12.20 11.16 -26.60
CA ARG A 96 -13.12 10.30 -27.39
C ARG A 96 -13.25 8.83 -26.92
N ILE A 97 -12.64 8.43 -25.82
CA ILE A 97 -12.67 7.00 -25.41
C ILE A 97 -13.68 6.75 -24.27
N TRP A 98 -13.97 7.74 -23.43
CA TRP A 98 -15.05 7.65 -22.44
C TRP A 98 -16.35 8.18 -23.05
N PRO A 99 -17.42 7.38 -23.20
CA PRO A 99 -18.74 7.91 -23.53
C PRO A 99 -19.09 8.96 -22.48
N GLY A 100 -19.25 10.21 -22.91
CA GLY A 100 -19.25 11.39 -22.04
C GLY A 100 -20.46 11.49 -21.12
N TRP A 101 -20.55 10.63 -20.13
CA TRP A 101 -21.54 10.67 -19.04
C TRP A 101 -21.24 9.61 -17.95
N GLU A 102 -20.29 8.69 -18.11
CA GLU A 102 -19.94 7.69 -17.09
C GLU A 102 -18.82 8.15 -16.14
N SER A 103 -18.94 9.37 -15.60
CA SER A 103 -18.38 9.60 -14.27
C SER A 103 -19.02 8.56 -13.34
N PHE A 104 -18.32 7.99 -12.35
CA PHE A 104 -19.00 7.19 -11.32
C PHE A 104 -20.16 8.05 -10.81
N TYR A 105 -21.38 7.76 -11.26
CA TYR A 105 -22.56 8.46 -10.81
C TYR A 105 -22.79 7.93 -9.41
N THR A 106 -22.06 8.52 -8.46
CA THR A 106 -22.28 8.51 -7.01
C THR A 106 -23.68 8.99 -6.63
N ILE A 107 -24.51 9.36 -7.61
CA ILE A 107 -25.91 9.78 -7.43
C ILE A 107 -26.85 8.57 -7.20
N GLY A 108 -26.34 7.33 -7.30
CA GLY A 108 -27.10 6.10 -7.02
C GLY A 108 -26.59 5.26 -5.86
N VAL A 109 -25.87 5.82 -4.87
CA VAL A 109 -25.60 5.11 -3.61
C VAL A 109 -26.96 4.65 -3.06
N LEU A 110 -27.24 3.33 -3.13
CA LEU A 110 -28.34 2.58 -2.49
C LEU A 110 -29.26 1.69 -3.36
N THR A 111 -28.86 1.06 -4.48
CA THR A 111 -29.70 -0.09 -4.95
C THR A 111 -29.03 -1.38 -5.41
N ASP A 112 -27.84 -1.40 -6.03
CA ASP A 112 -27.37 -2.66 -6.65
C ASP A 112 -25.84 -2.85 -6.62
N LEU A 113 -25.37 -3.91 -5.94
CA LEU A 113 -23.96 -4.30 -5.87
C LEU A 113 -23.39 -4.62 -7.25
N LYS A 114 -24.18 -5.26 -8.12
CA LYS A 114 -23.73 -5.69 -9.45
C LYS A 114 -23.26 -4.50 -10.29
N THR A 115 -24.06 -3.43 -10.36
CA THR A 115 -23.73 -2.20 -11.08
C THR A 115 -22.41 -1.59 -10.59
N LEU A 116 -22.18 -1.57 -9.26
CA LEU A 116 -20.94 -1.07 -8.68
C LEU A 116 -19.72 -1.87 -9.15
N LEU A 117 -19.81 -3.20 -9.13
CA LEU A 117 -18.72 -4.09 -9.54
C LEU A 117 -18.44 -4.01 -11.05
N GLU A 118 -19.47 -3.87 -11.88
CA GLU A 118 -19.34 -3.67 -13.32
C GLU A 118 -18.59 -2.37 -13.64
N GLN A 119 -18.97 -1.25 -13.00
CA GLN A 119 -18.30 0.03 -13.18
C GLN A 119 -16.83 0.01 -12.71
N HIS A 120 -16.55 -0.65 -11.57
CA HIS A 120 -15.17 -0.83 -11.08
C HIS A 120 -14.31 -1.61 -12.07
N THR A 121 -14.84 -2.68 -12.63
CA THR A 121 -14.14 -3.55 -13.60
C THR A 121 -13.88 -2.81 -14.91
N GLN A 122 -14.88 -2.08 -15.42
CA GLN A 122 -14.74 -1.27 -16.63
C GLN A 122 -13.66 -0.19 -16.47
N ALA A 123 -13.63 0.49 -15.32
CA ALA A 123 -12.63 1.49 -15.02
C ALA A 123 -11.20 0.92 -14.99
N ARG A 124 -10.97 -0.24 -14.32
CA ARG A 124 -9.64 -0.89 -14.30
C ARG A 124 -9.17 -1.27 -15.69
N THR A 125 -10.05 -1.87 -16.50
CA THR A 125 -9.75 -2.27 -17.87
C THR A 125 -9.30 -1.08 -18.73
N GLU A 126 -9.94 0.08 -18.55
CA GLU A 126 -9.59 1.28 -19.30
C GLU A 126 -8.26 1.89 -18.84
N ILE A 127 -7.98 1.89 -17.53
CA ILE A 127 -6.68 2.34 -16.99
C ILE A 127 -5.53 1.47 -17.52
N GLU A 128 -5.72 0.14 -17.56
CA GLU A 128 -4.73 -0.79 -18.11
C GLU A 128 -4.44 -0.50 -19.58
N ARG A 129 -5.47 -0.25 -20.40
CA ARG A 129 -5.28 0.16 -21.81
C ARG A 129 -4.51 1.45 -21.95
N MET A 130 -4.77 2.41 -21.05
CA MET A 130 -4.10 3.71 -21.05
C MET A 130 -2.67 3.64 -20.51
N SER A 131 -2.27 2.57 -19.82
CA SER A 131 -1.02 2.49 -19.07
C SER A 131 0.22 2.75 -19.91
N LEU A 132 0.26 2.22 -21.13
CA LEU A 132 1.32 2.45 -22.12
C LEU A 132 1.46 3.92 -22.52
N ALA A 133 0.38 4.70 -22.46
CA ALA A 133 0.37 6.10 -22.88
C ALA A 133 0.59 7.09 -21.73
N ILE A 134 0.18 6.74 -20.51
CA ILE A 134 0.27 7.63 -19.35
C ILE A 134 1.42 7.27 -18.41
N GLY A 135 2.10 6.15 -18.64
CA GLY A 135 3.19 5.65 -17.81
C GLY A 135 2.71 4.92 -16.55
N GLU A 136 3.58 4.05 -16.03
CA GLU A 136 3.26 3.14 -14.94
C GLU A 136 2.91 3.88 -13.64
N ARG A 137 3.62 4.97 -13.34
CA ARG A 137 3.39 5.81 -12.15
C ARG A 137 1.96 6.35 -12.08
N TYR A 138 1.45 6.88 -13.20
CA TYR A 138 0.11 7.46 -13.25
C TYR A 138 -0.96 6.37 -13.23
N SER A 139 -0.72 5.25 -13.91
CA SER A 139 -1.61 4.08 -13.88
C SER A 139 -1.84 3.57 -12.45
N ARG A 140 -0.75 3.46 -11.67
CA ARG A 140 -0.82 3.08 -10.24
C ARG A 140 -1.63 4.09 -9.42
N LEU A 141 -1.44 5.39 -9.66
CA LEU A 141 -2.20 6.42 -8.95
C LEU A 141 -3.70 6.32 -9.23
N TRP A 142 -4.07 6.07 -10.48
CA TRP A 142 -5.47 5.93 -10.91
C TRP A 142 -6.12 4.67 -10.35
N ASN A 143 -5.47 3.51 -10.45
CA ASN A 143 -5.99 2.27 -9.83
C ASN A 143 -6.25 2.47 -8.34
N ARG A 144 -5.33 3.13 -7.63
CA ARG A 144 -5.52 3.47 -6.21
C ARG A 144 -6.69 4.43 -5.96
N LEU A 145 -6.97 5.32 -6.89
CA LEU A 145 -8.08 6.24 -6.75
C LEU A 145 -9.42 5.49 -6.86
N PHE A 146 -9.57 4.66 -7.89
CA PHE A 146 -10.79 3.89 -8.13
C PHE A 146 -11.03 2.80 -7.09
N ASP A 147 -9.98 2.12 -6.64
CA ASP A 147 -10.09 1.13 -5.57
C ASP A 147 -10.59 1.79 -4.26
N ARG A 148 -10.14 3.01 -3.95
CA ARG A 148 -10.65 3.76 -2.78
C ARG A 148 -12.12 4.13 -2.91
N VAL A 149 -12.55 4.55 -4.10
CA VAL A 149 -13.97 4.89 -4.36
C VAL A 149 -14.83 3.63 -4.20
N ALA A 150 -14.44 2.52 -4.84
CA ALA A 150 -15.18 1.26 -4.75
C ALA A 150 -15.28 0.76 -3.30
N ALA A 151 -14.17 0.77 -2.56
CA ALA A 151 -14.17 0.37 -1.16
C ALA A 151 -15.09 1.23 -0.30
N THR A 152 -15.08 2.56 -0.50
CA THR A 152 -15.97 3.48 0.22
C THR A 152 -17.45 3.19 -0.03
N LEU A 153 -17.80 2.89 -1.29
CA LEU A 153 -19.17 2.59 -1.66
C LEU A 153 -19.63 1.24 -1.08
N LEU A 154 -18.73 0.25 -1.05
CA LEU A 154 -19.00 -1.03 -0.41
C LEU A 154 -19.12 -0.90 1.12
N GLU A 155 -18.30 -0.06 1.77
CA GLU A 155 -18.46 0.26 3.19
C GLU A 155 -19.86 0.81 3.47
N ALA A 156 -20.30 1.81 2.70
CA ALA A 156 -21.64 2.37 2.84
C ALA A 156 -22.72 1.29 2.65
N TYR A 157 -22.59 0.45 1.61
CA TYR A 157 -23.54 -0.62 1.32
C TYR A 157 -23.66 -1.62 2.47
N VAL A 158 -22.52 -2.13 2.95
CA VAL A 158 -22.42 -3.10 4.05
C VAL A 158 -22.99 -2.52 5.35
N ILE A 159 -22.77 -1.23 5.62
CA ILE A 159 -23.28 -0.56 6.83
C ILE A 159 -24.79 -0.30 6.75
N GLU A 160 -25.30 0.10 5.59
CA GLU A 160 -26.69 0.54 5.44
C GLU A 160 -27.67 -0.59 5.13
N LYS A 161 -27.18 -1.69 4.58
CA LYS A 161 -28.00 -2.81 4.10
C LYS A 161 -27.52 -4.17 4.62
N PRO A 162 -27.49 -4.38 5.95
CA PRO A 162 -27.08 -5.67 6.53
C PRO A 162 -28.00 -6.82 6.10
N ASP A 163 -29.28 -6.54 5.84
CA ASP A 163 -30.28 -7.54 5.46
C ASP A 163 -30.38 -7.78 3.94
N ALA A 164 -29.53 -7.14 3.13
CA ALA A 164 -29.56 -7.33 1.68
C ALA A 164 -29.12 -8.75 1.30
N PRO A 165 -29.73 -9.37 0.28
CA PRO A 165 -29.40 -10.75 -0.11
C PRO A 165 -27.95 -10.93 -0.58
N ASP A 166 -27.33 -9.85 -1.07
CA ASP A 166 -25.95 -9.78 -1.56
C ASP A 166 -24.98 -9.15 -0.53
N TYR A 167 -25.43 -8.89 0.71
CA TYR A 167 -24.63 -8.30 1.79
C TYR A 167 -23.28 -9.02 1.96
N GLY A 168 -23.30 -10.35 2.03
CA GLY A 168 -22.08 -11.13 2.23
C GLY A 168 -21.10 -11.04 1.07
N ASP A 169 -21.59 -10.88 -0.16
CA ASP A 169 -20.74 -10.70 -1.34
C ASP A 169 -20.13 -9.28 -1.36
N ALA A 170 -20.91 -8.28 -0.93
CA ALA A 170 -20.41 -6.92 -0.73
C ALA A 170 -19.34 -6.85 0.36
N LEU A 171 -19.56 -7.53 1.49
CA LEU A 171 -18.61 -7.61 2.60
C LEU A 171 -17.33 -8.32 2.19
N ASP A 172 -17.44 -9.48 1.53
CA ASP A 172 -16.28 -10.22 1.03
C ASP A 172 -15.43 -9.37 0.08
N ARG A 173 -16.09 -8.72 -0.90
CA ARG A 173 -15.40 -7.81 -1.81
C ARG A 173 -14.78 -6.63 -1.07
N LEU A 174 -15.46 -6.05 -0.08
CA LEU A 174 -14.93 -4.96 0.72
C LEU A 174 -13.63 -5.38 1.42
N MET A 175 -13.60 -6.58 2.00
CA MET A 175 -12.42 -7.08 2.72
C MET A 175 -11.21 -7.29 1.80
N THR A 176 -11.41 -7.56 0.51
CA THR A 176 -10.30 -7.56 -0.47
C THR A 176 -9.64 -6.18 -0.62
N PHE A 177 -10.35 -5.08 -0.36
CA PHE A 177 -9.77 -3.73 -0.36
C PHE A 177 -9.03 -3.39 0.92
N TYR A 178 -9.08 -4.20 1.96
CA TYR A 178 -8.23 -4.06 3.15
C TYR A 178 -7.02 -5.01 3.11
N SER A 179 -6.73 -5.55 1.92
CA SER A 179 -5.56 -6.41 1.65
C SER A 179 -4.25 -5.63 1.47
N SER A 180 -3.14 -6.36 1.54
CA SER A 180 -1.74 -5.91 1.47
C SER A 180 -1.39 -4.89 0.38
N ASP A 181 -2.03 -4.96 -0.78
CA ASP A 181 -1.72 -4.11 -1.94
C ASP A 181 -2.78 -3.04 -2.21
N SER A 182 -3.77 -2.94 -1.32
CA SER A 182 -4.87 -2.02 -1.49
C SER A 182 -4.57 -0.64 -0.90
N VAL A 183 -5.44 0.29 -1.29
CA VAL A 183 -5.42 1.70 -0.88
C VAL A 183 -5.80 1.88 0.58
N LEU A 184 -6.54 0.91 1.12
CA LEU A 184 -6.92 0.86 2.52
C LEU A 184 -5.97 -0.10 3.22
N ARG A 185 -5.49 0.33 4.39
CA ARG A 185 -4.52 -0.44 5.15
C ARG A 185 -5.11 -0.85 6.48
N TRP A 186 -4.78 -2.06 6.89
CA TRP A 186 -5.13 -2.67 8.18
C TRP A 186 -4.88 -1.75 9.38
N ASP A 187 -3.79 -0.97 9.35
CA ASP A 187 -3.33 -0.12 10.45
C ASP A 187 -3.89 1.31 10.42
N ARG A 188 -4.73 1.67 9.45
CA ARG A 188 -5.17 3.07 9.23
C ARG A 188 -6.68 3.23 9.03
N LEU A 189 -7.47 2.53 9.84
CA LEU A 189 -8.93 2.73 9.87
C LEU A 189 -9.33 3.76 10.93
N PRO A 190 -9.95 4.91 10.56
CA PRO A 190 -10.42 5.90 11.54
C PRO A 190 -11.56 5.35 12.42
N ASP A 191 -11.71 5.88 13.64
CA ASP A 191 -12.62 5.36 14.67
C ASP A 191 -14.08 5.20 14.23
N ILE A 192 -14.65 6.21 13.55
CA ILE A 192 -16.08 6.21 13.17
C ILE A 192 -16.38 5.11 12.12
N PRO A 193 -15.66 5.04 10.98
CA PRO A 193 -15.75 3.90 10.07
C PRO A 193 -15.53 2.56 10.77
N ALA A 194 -14.57 2.47 11.69
CA ALA A 194 -14.26 1.23 12.38
C ALA A 194 -15.40 0.74 13.29
N GLN A 195 -16.03 1.64 14.05
CA GLN A 195 -17.19 1.27 14.89
C GLN A 195 -18.34 0.71 14.06
N ARG A 196 -18.59 1.30 12.88
CA ARG A 196 -19.64 0.84 11.97
C ARG A 196 -19.27 -0.47 11.29
N LEU A 197 -18.00 -0.65 10.93
CA LEU A 197 -17.50 -1.91 10.40
C LEU A 197 -17.62 -3.04 11.43
N VAL A 198 -17.35 -2.76 12.71
CA VAL A 198 -17.59 -3.72 13.81
C VAL A 198 -19.06 -4.11 13.88
N ALA A 199 -19.98 -3.15 13.87
CA ALA A 199 -21.41 -3.45 13.94
C ALA A 199 -21.88 -4.25 12.74
N ALA A 200 -21.42 -3.91 11.53
CA ALA A 200 -21.70 -4.69 10.33
C ALA A 200 -21.11 -6.10 10.43
N ALA A 201 -19.86 -6.24 10.87
CA ALA A 201 -19.21 -7.53 11.03
C ALA A 201 -19.95 -8.43 12.03
N GLU A 202 -20.39 -7.88 13.17
CA GLU A 202 -21.19 -8.59 14.17
C GLU A 202 -22.52 -9.08 13.55
N ALA A 203 -23.23 -8.23 12.81
CA ALA A 203 -24.43 -8.65 12.07
C ALA A 203 -24.12 -9.75 11.03
N GLY A 204 -22.99 -9.68 10.34
CA GLY A 204 -22.54 -10.71 9.40
C GLY A 204 -22.24 -12.04 10.09
N LEU A 205 -21.66 -12.04 11.29
CA LEU A 205 -21.41 -13.25 12.07
C LEU A 205 -22.69 -13.93 12.57
N ASP A 206 -23.74 -13.15 12.83
CA ASP A 206 -25.07 -13.67 13.15
C ASP A 206 -25.77 -14.30 11.94
N HIS A 207 -25.48 -13.82 10.73
CA HIS A 207 -26.06 -14.32 9.48
C HIS A 207 -25.31 -15.51 8.87
N PHE A 208 -23.98 -15.55 9.02
CA PHE A 208 -23.12 -16.54 8.37
C PHE A 208 -22.52 -17.51 9.39
N GLU A 209 -23.10 -18.71 9.46
CA GLU A 209 -22.62 -19.77 10.35
C GLU A 209 -21.27 -20.35 9.91
N SER A 210 -20.96 -20.36 8.61
CA SER A 210 -19.69 -20.87 8.07
C SER A 210 -19.39 -20.35 6.66
N GLY A 211 -18.19 -20.67 6.17
CA GLY A 211 -17.76 -20.42 4.79
C GLY A 211 -17.15 -19.02 4.56
N PRO A 212 -16.89 -18.64 3.29
CA PRO A 212 -16.13 -17.44 2.95
C PRO A 212 -16.72 -16.13 3.50
N LYS A 213 -18.05 -16.03 3.54
CA LYS A 213 -18.75 -14.84 4.05
C LYS A 213 -18.55 -14.65 5.55
N ARG A 214 -18.49 -15.75 6.32
CA ARG A 214 -18.12 -15.71 7.74
C ARG A 214 -16.66 -15.31 7.92
N ALA A 215 -15.76 -15.88 7.12
CA ALA A 215 -14.34 -15.50 7.15
C ALA A 215 -14.14 -13.99 6.95
N SER A 216 -14.87 -13.41 5.99
CA SER A 216 -14.87 -11.97 5.74
C SER A 216 -15.48 -11.15 6.87
N ALA A 217 -16.52 -11.65 7.55
CA ALA A 217 -17.04 -11.01 8.76
C ALA A 217 -16.06 -11.06 9.95
N LEU A 218 -15.37 -12.19 10.17
CA LEU A 218 -14.33 -12.31 11.19
C LEU A 218 -13.16 -11.35 10.92
N PHE A 219 -12.70 -11.28 9.67
CA PHE A 219 -11.64 -10.36 9.26
C PHE A 219 -12.07 -8.90 9.42
N ALA A 220 -13.31 -8.55 9.04
CA ALA A 220 -13.89 -7.22 9.25
C ALA A 220 -13.98 -6.85 10.74
N LEU A 221 -14.36 -7.80 11.59
CA LEU A 221 -14.40 -7.63 13.04
C LEU A 221 -13.01 -7.29 13.57
N ALA A 222 -12.01 -8.10 13.23
CA ALA A 222 -10.63 -7.93 13.66
C ALA A 222 -10.07 -6.57 13.20
N LEU A 223 -10.29 -6.20 11.94
CA LEU A 223 -9.93 -4.90 11.38
C LEU A 223 -10.59 -3.73 12.15
N GLY A 224 -11.89 -3.85 12.42
CA GLY A 224 -12.64 -2.85 13.17
C GLY A 224 -12.14 -2.70 14.61
N LYS A 225 -11.83 -3.81 15.31
CA LYS A 225 -11.25 -3.76 16.66
C LYS A 225 -9.81 -3.20 16.64
N ASN A 226 -9.04 -3.39 15.57
CA ASN A 226 -7.68 -2.84 15.41
C ASN A 226 -7.63 -1.30 15.45
N SER A 227 -8.74 -0.61 15.21
CA SER A 227 -8.85 0.84 15.41
C SER A 227 -8.88 1.27 16.88
N LYS A 228 -9.24 0.36 17.81
CA LYS A 228 -9.39 0.68 19.23
C LYS A 228 -8.02 0.71 19.90
N ARG A 229 -7.44 1.91 19.94
CA ARG A 229 -6.14 2.18 20.56
C ARG A 229 -6.27 2.87 21.91
N ASP A 230 -5.25 2.72 22.75
CA ASP A 230 -5.11 3.50 23.98
C ASP A 230 -4.67 4.96 23.70
N ALA A 231 -4.48 5.74 24.76
CA ALA A 231 -4.04 7.14 24.65
C ALA A 231 -2.65 7.32 24.01
N ASN A 232 -1.85 6.25 23.90
CA ASN A 232 -0.54 6.24 23.26
C ASN A 232 -0.58 5.61 21.86
N ALA A 233 -1.77 5.45 21.27
CA ALA A 233 -2.00 4.81 19.98
C ALA A 233 -1.57 3.33 19.92
N ARG A 234 -1.57 2.61 21.05
CA ARG A 234 -1.19 1.19 21.13
C ARG A 234 -2.40 0.28 21.28
N LEU A 235 -2.27 -0.94 20.79
CA LEU A 235 -3.20 -2.04 21.05
C LEU A 235 -3.11 -2.46 22.53
N THR A 236 -4.26 -2.50 23.22
CA THR A 236 -4.31 -3.12 24.56
C THR A 236 -4.40 -4.64 24.43
N GLU A 237 -3.85 -5.38 25.39
CA GLU A 237 -3.82 -6.85 25.32
C GLU A 237 -5.22 -7.47 25.21
N GLY A 238 -6.23 -6.88 25.86
CA GLY A 238 -7.62 -7.33 25.72
C GLY A 238 -8.20 -7.13 24.32
N VAL A 239 -7.86 -6.02 23.64
CA VAL A 239 -8.28 -5.78 22.25
C VAL A 239 -7.50 -6.69 21.30
N ALA A 240 -6.19 -6.85 21.52
CA ALA A 240 -5.35 -7.73 20.74
C ALA A 240 -5.83 -9.20 20.81
N GLY A 241 -6.25 -9.67 21.99
CA GLY A 241 -6.84 -11.00 22.15
C GLY A 241 -8.05 -11.23 21.24
N LEU A 242 -9.00 -10.29 21.20
CA LEU A 242 -10.18 -10.37 20.32
C LEU A 242 -9.81 -10.38 18.83
N ILE A 243 -8.77 -9.61 18.45
CA ILE A 243 -8.25 -9.61 17.09
C ILE A 243 -7.64 -10.98 16.77
N ARG A 244 -6.79 -11.51 17.65
CA ARG A 244 -6.17 -12.83 17.47
C ARG A 244 -7.19 -13.93 17.31
N ASP A 245 -8.22 -13.97 18.16
CA ASP A 245 -9.25 -15.01 18.11
C ASP A 245 -9.95 -15.03 16.75
N ALA A 246 -10.38 -13.87 16.27
CA ALA A 246 -11.05 -13.75 14.98
C ALA A 246 -10.13 -14.14 13.81
N LEU A 247 -8.86 -13.69 13.81
CA LEU A 247 -7.92 -13.99 12.73
C LEU A 247 -7.47 -15.46 12.74
N ASN A 248 -7.30 -16.06 13.92
CA ASN A 248 -6.97 -17.48 14.06
C ASN A 248 -8.12 -18.37 13.55
N GLU A 249 -9.38 -18.00 13.81
CA GLU A 249 -10.54 -18.70 13.25
C GLU A 249 -10.51 -18.64 11.71
N VAL A 250 -10.21 -17.47 11.11
CA VAL A 250 -10.03 -17.36 9.65
C VAL A 250 -8.94 -18.29 9.12
N LEU A 251 -7.77 -18.30 9.76
CA LEU A 251 -6.63 -19.09 9.30
C LEU A 251 -6.81 -20.60 9.50
N THR A 252 -7.54 -21.00 10.54
CA THR A 252 -7.74 -22.41 10.90
C THR A 252 -8.89 -23.02 10.10
N ASP A 253 -10.03 -22.34 10.07
CA ASP A 253 -11.27 -22.90 9.53
C ASP A 253 -11.49 -22.52 8.06
N TYR A 254 -10.88 -21.42 7.60
CA TYR A 254 -11.10 -20.85 6.27
C TYR A 254 -9.80 -20.51 5.49
N PRO A 255 -8.77 -21.37 5.48
CA PRO A 255 -7.44 -21.07 4.94
C PRO A 255 -7.42 -20.79 3.42
N GLU A 256 -8.41 -21.27 2.67
CA GLU A 256 -8.49 -21.10 1.21
C GLU A 256 -9.25 -19.84 0.78
N THR A 257 -9.74 -19.04 1.72
CA THR A 257 -10.49 -17.81 1.41
C THR A 257 -9.56 -16.68 0.95
N SER A 258 -10.12 -15.74 0.19
CA SER A 258 -9.42 -14.54 -0.28
C SER A 258 -8.87 -13.67 0.86
N VAL A 259 -9.45 -13.76 2.06
CA VAL A 259 -9.07 -12.99 3.25
C VAL A 259 -8.03 -13.70 4.14
N ALA A 260 -7.74 -14.98 3.93
CA ALA A 260 -6.80 -15.74 4.77
C ALA A 260 -5.39 -15.13 4.77
N THR A 261 -4.89 -14.69 3.62
CA THR A 261 -3.60 -13.97 3.52
C THR A 261 -3.56 -12.73 4.39
N ASN A 262 -4.65 -11.96 4.39
CA ASN A 262 -4.75 -10.73 5.14
C ASN A 262 -4.91 -11.01 6.63
N ALA A 263 -5.60 -12.10 6.97
CA ALA A 263 -5.69 -12.56 8.35
C ALA A 263 -4.32 -12.94 8.91
N ALA A 264 -3.47 -13.61 8.12
CA ALA A 264 -2.09 -13.90 8.51
C ALA A 264 -1.29 -12.62 8.74
N ILE A 265 -1.37 -11.67 7.82
CA ILE A 265 -0.72 -10.35 7.95
C ILE A 265 -1.20 -9.61 9.20
N GLY A 266 -2.52 -9.53 9.39
CA GLY A 266 -3.14 -8.85 10.53
C GLY A 266 -2.72 -9.48 11.85
N LEU A 267 -2.66 -10.81 11.90
CA LEU A 267 -2.24 -11.57 13.07
C LEU A 267 -0.77 -11.32 13.38
N ILE A 268 0.11 -11.46 12.38
CA ILE A 268 1.55 -11.18 12.52
C ILE A 268 1.77 -9.75 13.03
N ARG A 269 1.11 -8.75 12.45
CA ARG A 269 1.25 -7.35 12.90
C ARG A 269 0.75 -7.16 14.32
N THR A 270 -0.34 -7.82 14.70
CA THR A 270 -0.89 -7.77 16.06
C THR A 270 0.12 -8.36 17.06
N GLU A 271 0.74 -9.48 16.74
CA GLU A 271 1.76 -10.09 17.60
C GLU A 271 3.02 -9.23 17.68
N MET A 272 3.51 -8.71 16.54
CA MET A 272 4.66 -7.81 16.52
C MET A 272 4.44 -6.56 17.38
N GLU A 273 3.26 -5.93 17.28
CA GLU A 273 2.95 -4.74 18.07
C GLU A 273 2.80 -5.04 19.57
N THR A 274 2.30 -6.23 19.92
CA THR A 274 2.16 -6.66 21.31
C THR A 274 3.41 -7.29 21.91
N GLY A 275 4.51 -7.36 21.14
CA GLY A 275 5.82 -7.86 21.60
C GLY A 275 5.96 -9.38 21.57
N HIS A 276 5.07 -10.08 20.84
CA HIS A 276 5.03 -11.53 20.68
C HIS A 276 5.71 -11.98 19.38
N GLU A 277 6.96 -11.58 19.17
CA GLU A 277 7.71 -11.85 17.93
C GLU A 277 7.85 -13.36 17.63
N GLU A 278 7.94 -14.20 18.67
CA GLU A 278 7.96 -15.66 18.50
C GLU A 278 6.66 -16.18 17.88
N GLN A 279 5.51 -15.72 18.36
CA GLN A 279 4.19 -16.07 17.82
C GLN A 279 4.04 -15.55 16.39
N ALA A 280 4.49 -14.33 16.11
CA ALA A 280 4.53 -13.78 14.75
C ALA A 280 5.35 -14.68 13.81
N SER A 281 6.50 -15.18 14.27
CA SER A 281 7.37 -16.08 13.49
C SER A 281 6.71 -17.44 13.25
N ILE A 282 6.01 -17.99 14.24
CA ILE A 282 5.24 -19.24 14.08
C ILE A 282 4.18 -19.09 12.98
N VAL A 283 3.40 -18.01 13.02
CA VAL A 283 2.37 -17.73 12.00
C VAL A 283 3.01 -17.55 10.62
N TYR A 284 4.08 -16.76 10.53
CA TYR A 284 4.80 -16.53 9.28
C TYR A 284 5.34 -17.84 8.67
N ASN A 285 5.98 -18.68 9.48
CA ASN A 285 6.58 -19.94 9.02
C ASN A 285 5.55 -21.04 8.72
N ALA A 286 4.32 -20.90 9.23
CA ALA A 286 3.21 -21.79 8.88
C ALA A 286 2.67 -21.54 7.46
N LEU A 287 3.01 -20.40 6.83
CA LEU A 287 2.59 -20.08 5.46
C LEU A 287 3.31 -20.97 4.45
N LYS A 288 2.62 -22.01 3.97
CA LYS A 288 3.19 -23.01 3.04
C LYS A 288 3.00 -22.68 1.56
N ARG A 289 2.02 -21.83 1.19
CA ARG A 289 1.77 -21.52 -0.22
C ARG A 289 2.68 -20.38 -0.68
N ALA A 290 3.45 -20.64 -1.75
CA ALA A 290 4.48 -19.72 -2.24
C ALA A 290 3.89 -18.40 -2.78
N ASP A 291 2.71 -18.45 -3.41
CA ASP A 291 1.95 -17.28 -3.86
C ASP A 291 1.60 -16.37 -2.69
N LEU A 292 1.12 -16.95 -1.58
CA LEU A 292 0.77 -16.22 -0.38
C LEU A 292 1.99 -15.61 0.31
N LEU A 293 3.07 -16.38 0.42
CA LEU A 293 4.27 -15.95 1.12
C LEU A 293 4.87 -14.70 0.47
N ASN A 294 4.84 -14.59 -0.86
CA ASN A 294 5.34 -13.40 -1.56
C ASN A 294 4.47 -12.15 -1.28
N THR A 295 3.15 -12.30 -1.27
CA THR A 295 2.23 -11.21 -0.90
C THR A 295 2.44 -10.78 0.55
N VAL A 296 2.57 -11.73 1.48
CA VAL A 296 2.84 -11.45 2.89
C VAL A 296 4.21 -10.78 3.06
N ARG A 297 5.25 -11.22 2.35
CA ARG A 297 6.58 -10.58 2.34
C ARG A 297 6.51 -9.12 1.87
N ALA A 298 5.85 -8.90 0.73
CA ALA A 298 5.68 -7.56 0.18
C ALA A 298 5.00 -6.61 1.18
N ASP A 299 4.01 -7.10 1.95
CA ASP A 299 3.32 -6.26 2.93
C ASP A 299 4.02 -6.14 4.30
N LEU A 300 4.67 -7.17 4.79
CA LEU A 300 5.39 -7.07 6.06
C LEU A 300 6.70 -6.31 5.90
N GLY A 301 7.28 -6.27 4.70
CA GLY A 301 8.51 -5.53 4.43
C GLY A 301 9.66 -6.01 5.30
N GLU A 302 10.26 -5.09 6.06
CA GLU A 302 11.33 -5.42 7.01
C GLU A 302 10.94 -6.52 8.00
N ASP A 303 9.69 -6.56 8.45
CA ASP A 303 9.24 -7.54 9.43
C ASP A 303 9.26 -8.96 8.84
N ALA A 304 9.04 -9.13 7.53
CA ALA A 304 9.21 -10.44 6.90
C ALA A 304 10.67 -10.91 6.93
N LEU A 305 11.63 -9.99 6.75
CA LEU A 305 13.05 -10.32 6.84
C LEU A 305 13.47 -10.63 8.29
N ARG A 306 12.86 -9.97 9.28
CA ARG A 306 13.07 -10.29 10.71
C ARG A 306 12.53 -11.66 11.07
N LEU A 307 11.30 -11.97 10.64
CA LEU A 307 10.57 -13.18 11.03
C LEU A 307 10.98 -14.43 10.25
N GLY A 308 11.21 -14.27 8.95
CA GLY A 308 11.46 -15.36 8.00
C GLY A 308 12.90 -15.44 7.49
N GLY A 309 13.74 -14.46 7.81
CA GLY A 309 15.09 -14.36 7.30
C GLY A 309 15.15 -14.03 5.80
N LEU A 310 16.27 -14.41 5.18
CA LEU A 310 16.57 -14.12 3.79
C LEU A 310 15.64 -14.91 2.84
N PRO A 311 14.90 -14.25 1.93
CA PRO A 311 14.08 -14.95 0.95
C PRO A 311 14.94 -15.77 -0.03
N ALA A 312 14.34 -16.82 -0.59
CA ALA A 312 14.92 -17.53 -1.72
C ALA A 312 14.86 -16.64 -2.96
N PHE A 313 16.00 -16.41 -3.61
CA PHE A 313 16.09 -15.66 -4.86
C PHE A 313 17.27 -16.14 -5.70
N GLU A 314 17.19 -15.85 -6.99
CA GLU A 314 18.28 -15.97 -7.95
C GLU A 314 18.26 -14.74 -8.84
N ALA A 315 19.43 -14.13 -9.06
CA ALA A 315 19.59 -12.94 -9.88
C ALA A 315 20.94 -13.00 -10.62
N ARG A 316 21.04 -12.21 -11.68
CA ARG A 316 22.27 -12.09 -12.47
C ARG A 316 22.84 -10.69 -12.37
N THR A 317 24.13 -10.58 -12.14
CA THR A 317 24.83 -9.29 -12.16
C THR A 317 24.98 -8.79 -13.59
N LEU A 318 25.25 -7.49 -13.73
CA LEU A 318 25.60 -6.86 -15.01
C LEU A 318 26.82 -7.52 -15.66
N ASP A 319 27.74 -8.08 -14.86
CA ASP A 319 28.92 -8.79 -15.36
C ASP A 319 28.66 -10.28 -15.61
N GLY A 320 27.41 -10.70 -15.47
CA GLY A 320 26.93 -12.02 -15.84
C GLY A 320 27.09 -13.10 -14.77
N GLN A 321 27.53 -12.75 -13.56
CA GLN A 321 27.62 -13.67 -12.42
C GLN A 321 26.24 -13.97 -11.84
N THR A 322 25.99 -15.21 -11.44
CA THR A 322 24.76 -15.58 -10.73
C THR A 322 24.92 -15.38 -9.23
N ILE A 323 24.00 -14.62 -8.64
CA ILE A 323 23.88 -14.44 -7.19
C ILE A 323 22.57 -15.11 -6.75
N ASN A 324 22.63 -15.93 -5.72
CA ASN A 324 21.45 -16.56 -5.14
C ASN A 324 21.60 -16.74 -3.63
N THR A 325 20.50 -17.06 -2.97
CA THR A 325 20.45 -17.27 -1.51
C THR A 325 21.47 -18.32 -1.05
N ALA A 326 21.67 -19.40 -1.82
CA ALA A 326 22.60 -20.46 -1.48
C ALA A 326 24.08 -20.03 -1.55
N ALA A 327 24.42 -19.10 -2.44
CA ALA A 327 25.75 -18.50 -2.53
C ALA A 327 26.01 -17.57 -1.34
N LEU A 328 25.00 -16.79 -0.92
CA LEU A 328 25.09 -15.93 0.26
C LEU A 328 25.24 -16.74 1.57
N GLN A 329 24.59 -17.91 1.66
CA GLN A 329 24.65 -18.84 2.81
C GLN A 329 25.98 -19.58 2.99
N ARG A 330 26.94 -19.38 2.09
CA ARG A 330 28.29 -19.97 2.17
C ARG A 330 29.39 -18.92 2.00
N GLY A 331 29.00 -17.65 2.06
CA GLY A 331 29.82 -16.52 1.66
C GLY A 331 30.52 -15.81 2.81
N ARG A 332 30.97 -14.60 2.51
CA ARG A 332 31.39 -13.61 3.51
C ARG A 332 30.16 -12.79 3.94
N ILE A 333 30.33 -11.78 4.78
CA ILE A 333 29.22 -10.85 5.05
C ILE A 333 28.84 -10.17 3.75
N THR A 334 27.54 -9.99 3.49
CA THR A 334 27.05 -9.32 2.29
C THR A 334 26.15 -8.16 2.67
N VAL A 335 26.34 -7.00 2.05
CA VAL A 335 25.38 -5.90 2.08
C VAL A 335 24.66 -5.90 0.74
N LEU A 336 23.37 -6.25 0.78
CA LEU A 336 22.46 -6.09 -0.35
C LEU A 336 21.90 -4.67 -0.30
N ASP A 337 22.20 -3.83 -1.29
CA ASP A 337 21.81 -2.42 -1.33
C ASP A 337 20.83 -2.16 -2.49
N PHE A 338 19.60 -1.78 -2.18
CA PHE A 338 18.55 -1.49 -3.14
C PHE A 338 18.51 0.01 -3.44
N TRP A 339 18.73 0.38 -4.70
CA TRP A 339 18.91 1.76 -5.13
C TRP A 339 18.47 1.99 -6.57
N ALA A 340 18.40 3.25 -7.00
CA ALA A 340 18.12 3.62 -8.39
C ALA A 340 18.82 4.94 -8.77
N THR A 341 19.04 5.19 -10.05
CA THR A 341 19.75 6.38 -10.54
C THR A 341 19.01 7.68 -10.23
N TRP A 342 17.67 7.64 -10.17
CA TRP A 342 16.80 8.76 -9.81
C TRP A 342 16.66 8.98 -8.30
N CYS A 343 17.19 8.07 -7.47
CA CYS A 343 17.10 8.15 -6.01
C CYS A 343 18.23 9.01 -5.43
N ALA A 344 18.00 10.32 -5.29
CA ALA A 344 19.01 11.23 -4.74
C ALA A 344 19.56 10.81 -3.36
N PRO A 345 18.75 10.36 -2.37
CA PRO A 345 19.28 9.90 -1.09
C PRO A 345 20.15 8.64 -1.19
N CYS A 346 19.87 7.74 -2.15
CA CYS A 346 20.74 6.59 -2.42
C CYS A 346 22.13 7.05 -2.87
N LEU A 347 22.20 8.12 -3.68
CA LEU A 347 23.48 8.65 -4.16
C LEU A 347 24.29 9.31 -3.04
N GLU A 348 23.62 9.85 -2.03
CA GLU A 348 24.26 10.36 -0.81
C GLU A 348 24.88 9.25 0.04
N GLU A 349 24.46 7.98 -0.14
CA GLU A 349 25.02 6.82 0.57
C GLU A 349 26.29 6.26 -0.08
N VAL A 350 26.54 6.56 -1.37
CA VAL A 350 27.70 6.03 -2.12
C VAL A 350 29.04 6.25 -1.40
N PRO A 351 29.36 7.43 -0.82
CA PRO A 351 30.60 7.60 -0.06
C PRO A 351 30.71 6.64 1.14
N THR A 352 29.58 6.29 1.77
CA THR A 352 29.55 5.34 2.89
C THR A 352 29.88 3.93 2.40
N LEU A 353 29.33 3.53 1.26
CA LEU A 353 29.63 2.24 0.62
C LEU A 353 31.10 2.15 0.20
N GLN A 354 31.66 3.20 -0.41
CA GLN A 354 33.09 3.29 -0.75
C GLN A 354 33.98 3.14 0.49
N MET A 355 33.61 3.75 1.61
CA MET A 355 34.35 3.58 2.87
C MET A 355 34.27 2.17 3.44
N ILE A 356 33.16 1.45 3.21
CA ILE A 356 33.01 0.06 3.65
C ILE A 356 33.86 -0.85 2.76
N ASP A 357 33.79 -0.68 1.45
CA ASP A 357 34.56 -1.44 0.46
C ASP A 357 36.07 -1.27 0.70
N ALA A 358 36.54 -0.02 0.80
CA ALA A 358 37.95 0.27 1.04
C ALA A 358 38.49 -0.27 2.38
N ALA A 359 37.63 -0.41 3.39
CA ALA A 359 38.03 -0.87 4.72
C ALA A 359 37.87 -2.38 4.92
N TYR A 360 36.91 -3.00 4.24
CA TYR A 360 36.43 -4.36 4.55
C TYR A 360 36.10 -5.21 3.31
N GLY A 361 36.44 -4.82 2.09
CA GLY A 361 36.09 -5.56 0.85
C GLY A 361 36.59 -7.02 0.81
N ASP A 362 37.61 -7.34 1.61
CA ASP A 362 38.10 -8.72 1.81
C ASP A 362 37.23 -9.58 2.74
N ASP A 363 36.35 -8.97 3.52
CA ASP A 363 35.45 -9.65 4.47
C ASP A 363 33.96 -9.34 4.20
N VAL A 364 33.67 -8.35 3.37
CA VAL A 364 32.34 -7.83 3.08
C VAL A 364 32.17 -7.70 1.57
N ALA A 365 31.15 -8.37 1.03
CA ALA A 365 30.70 -8.16 -0.34
C ALA A 365 29.61 -7.08 -0.37
N LEU A 366 29.70 -6.16 -1.32
CA LEU A 366 28.64 -5.21 -1.63
C LEU A 366 27.95 -5.67 -2.91
N ILE A 367 26.62 -5.82 -2.87
CA ILE A 367 25.81 -6.17 -4.03
C ILE A 367 24.69 -5.15 -4.14
N GLY A 368 24.71 -4.34 -5.19
CA GLY A 368 23.67 -3.36 -5.49
C GLY A 368 22.55 -3.96 -6.32
N ILE A 369 21.31 -3.90 -5.85
CA ILE A 369 20.10 -4.24 -6.61
C ILE A 369 19.53 -2.95 -7.19
N ASN A 370 19.73 -2.73 -8.49
CA ASN A 370 19.25 -1.53 -9.16
C ASN A 370 17.75 -1.66 -9.51
N MET A 371 17.00 -0.59 -9.25
CA MET A 371 15.55 -0.51 -9.39
C MET A 371 15.09 0.50 -10.47
N ASP A 372 15.96 0.85 -11.41
CA ASP A 372 15.52 1.55 -12.63
C ASP A 372 14.67 0.60 -13.51
N SER A 373 13.78 1.17 -14.32
CA SER A 373 12.99 0.40 -15.29
C SER A 373 13.77 0.25 -16.59
N ALA A 374 13.67 -0.89 -17.26
CA ALA A 374 14.20 -1.06 -18.62
C ALA A 374 13.56 -0.10 -19.63
N ASP A 375 12.36 0.44 -19.35
CA ASP A 375 11.75 1.50 -20.17
C ASP A 375 12.47 2.86 -20.05
N GLU A 376 13.27 3.05 -19.01
CA GLU A 376 13.90 4.32 -18.65
C GLU A 376 15.43 4.30 -18.79
N LEU A 377 16.07 3.14 -18.59
CA LEU A 377 17.52 3.00 -18.59
C LEU A 377 17.95 1.60 -19.06
N GLU A 378 18.83 1.54 -20.05
CA GLU A 378 19.37 0.28 -20.55
C GLU A 378 20.53 -0.23 -19.68
N ALA A 379 20.75 -1.55 -19.67
CA ALA A 379 21.76 -2.19 -18.82
C ALA A 379 23.19 -1.67 -19.08
N ASP A 380 23.55 -1.41 -20.34
CA ASP A 380 24.87 -0.91 -20.70
C ASP A 380 25.08 0.55 -20.29
N GLU A 381 24.02 1.37 -20.35
CA GLU A 381 24.05 2.76 -19.87
C GLU A 381 24.19 2.80 -18.35
N LEU A 382 23.46 1.92 -17.65
CA LEU A 382 23.59 1.74 -16.20
C LEU A 382 25.01 1.34 -15.80
N ARG A 383 25.66 0.40 -16.53
CA ARG A 383 27.05 0.00 -16.24
C ARG A 383 28.01 1.18 -16.32
N GLN A 384 27.95 1.96 -17.40
CA GLN A 384 28.79 3.17 -17.56
C GLN A 384 28.50 4.20 -16.46
N TRP A 385 27.24 4.33 -16.05
CA TRP A 385 26.84 5.25 -15.00
C TRP A 385 27.43 4.87 -13.64
N ILE A 386 27.37 3.58 -13.28
CA ILE A 386 27.97 3.01 -12.06
C ILE A 386 29.48 3.27 -12.05
N GLU A 387 30.17 2.93 -13.14
CA GLU A 387 31.61 3.14 -13.31
C GLU A 387 32.00 4.62 -13.13
N SER A 388 31.27 5.52 -13.79
CA SER A 388 31.56 6.98 -13.74
C SER A 388 31.47 7.58 -12.33
N ARG A 389 30.74 6.92 -11.42
CA ARG A 389 30.53 7.36 -10.03
C ARG A 389 31.32 6.55 -9.02
N GLY A 390 32.03 5.52 -9.47
CA GLY A 390 32.82 4.64 -8.61
C GLY A 390 31.95 3.99 -7.53
N ILE A 391 30.74 3.55 -7.88
CA ILE A 391 29.89 2.80 -6.95
C ILE A 391 30.49 1.39 -6.81
N PRO A 392 30.87 0.96 -5.60
CA PRO A 392 31.57 -0.30 -5.40
C PRO A 392 30.63 -1.50 -5.42
N GLY A 393 31.19 -2.67 -5.72
CA GLY A 393 30.51 -3.95 -5.63
C GLY A 393 29.90 -4.43 -6.94
N ASP A 394 29.29 -5.61 -6.88
CA ASP A 394 28.57 -6.19 -8.01
C ASP A 394 27.17 -5.60 -8.11
N HIS A 395 26.64 -5.41 -9.32
CA HIS A 395 25.33 -4.82 -9.51
C HIS A 395 24.39 -5.75 -10.27
N VAL A 396 23.17 -5.94 -9.76
CA VAL A 396 22.06 -6.64 -10.40
C VAL A 396 21.12 -5.62 -11.04
N PHE A 397 20.67 -5.92 -12.25
CA PHE A 397 19.65 -5.15 -12.95
C PHE A 397 18.74 -6.11 -13.72
N ASP A 398 17.46 -6.16 -13.34
CA ASP A 398 16.45 -6.96 -14.03
C ASP A 398 15.44 -6.11 -14.83
N GLY A 399 15.58 -4.77 -14.77
CA GLY A 399 14.72 -3.82 -15.47
C GLY A 399 13.28 -3.74 -14.97
N GLY A 400 12.92 -4.48 -13.90
CA GLY A 400 11.55 -4.56 -13.40
C GLY A 400 11.16 -3.42 -12.46
N GLY A 401 12.13 -2.61 -12.02
CA GLY A 401 11.91 -1.53 -11.05
C GLY A 401 11.13 -1.99 -9.82
N TRP A 402 10.04 -1.29 -9.48
CA TRP A 402 9.16 -1.66 -8.35
C TRP A 402 8.39 -2.97 -8.55
N GLN A 403 8.28 -3.49 -9.77
CA GLN A 403 7.60 -4.75 -10.09
C GLN A 403 8.54 -5.96 -10.08
N SER A 404 9.85 -5.74 -9.92
CA SER A 404 10.83 -6.81 -9.81
C SER A 404 10.42 -7.83 -8.75
N ASP A 405 10.44 -9.10 -9.12
CA ASP A 405 10.19 -10.20 -8.19
C ASP A 405 11.21 -10.21 -7.05
N LEU A 406 12.45 -9.82 -7.32
CA LEU A 406 13.50 -9.69 -6.33
C LEU A 406 13.16 -8.57 -5.32
N VAL A 407 12.80 -7.39 -5.81
CA VAL A 407 12.39 -6.25 -4.96
C VAL A 407 11.20 -6.63 -4.07
N ARG A 408 10.19 -7.30 -4.64
CA ARG A 408 9.00 -7.76 -3.90
C ARG A 408 9.32 -8.85 -2.89
N ALA A 409 10.19 -9.80 -3.23
CA ALA A 409 10.61 -10.89 -2.34
C ALA A 409 11.31 -10.37 -1.07
N PHE A 410 12.07 -9.29 -1.19
CA PHE A 410 12.71 -8.60 -0.07
C PHE A 410 11.79 -7.63 0.67
N GLY A 411 10.56 -7.42 0.19
CA GLY A 411 9.59 -6.52 0.81
C GLY A 411 10.01 -5.06 0.78
N VAL A 412 10.75 -4.63 -0.25
CA VAL A 412 11.25 -3.26 -0.35
C VAL A 412 10.11 -2.31 -0.67
N LYS A 413 9.87 -1.34 0.23
CA LYS A 413 8.77 -0.35 0.09
C LYS A 413 9.24 1.06 -0.22
N GLU A 414 10.50 1.34 0.05
CA GLU A 414 11.16 2.61 -0.19
C GLU A 414 12.65 2.36 -0.44
N ILE A 415 13.32 3.33 -1.07
CA ILE A 415 14.77 3.33 -1.24
C ILE A 415 15.35 4.68 -0.78
N PRO A 416 16.57 4.72 -0.24
CA PRO A 416 17.53 3.60 -0.10
C PRO A 416 17.05 2.53 0.90
N PHE A 417 17.42 1.28 0.65
CA PHE A 417 17.13 0.15 1.53
C PHE A 417 18.26 -0.87 1.45
N ASN A 418 18.68 -1.44 2.57
CA ASN A 418 19.71 -2.48 2.55
C ASN A 418 19.46 -3.61 3.54
N VAL A 419 20.08 -4.75 3.27
CA VAL A 419 20.07 -5.92 4.14
C VAL A 419 21.50 -6.39 4.34
N ILE A 420 21.95 -6.44 5.60
CA ILE A 420 23.23 -7.03 5.97
C ILE A 420 22.99 -8.51 6.25
N VAL A 421 23.59 -9.37 5.45
CA VAL A 421 23.47 -10.82 5.50
C VAL A 421 24.77 -11.42 6.03
N GLY A 422 24.66 -12.33 6.98
CA GLY A 422 25.77 -13.11 7.52
C GLY A 422 26.24 -14.21 6.57
N PRO A 423 27.41 -14.82 6.85
CA PRO A 423 28.01 -15.86 6.01
C PRO A 423 27.17 -17.16 5.95
N ASP A 424 26.24 -17.34 6.88
CA ASP A 424 25.27 -18.43 6.99
C ASP A 424 23.89 -18.06 6.42
N GLY A 425 23.74 -16.87 5.85
CA GLY A 425 22.47 -16.34 5.35
C GLY A 425 21.58 -15.71 6.43
N GLU A 426 22.07 -15.56 7.67
CA GLU A 426 21.34 -14.86 8.74
C GLU A 426 21.17 -13.38 8.38
N VAL A 427 19.95 -12.84 8.52
CA VAL A 427 19.73 -11.38 8.38
C VAL A 427 20.21 -10.70 9.67
N LEU A 428 21.30 -9.92 9.57
CA LEU A 428 21.99 -9.31 10.72
C LEU A 428 21.52 -7.89 11.00
N ALA A 429 21.15 -7.14 9.95
CA ALA A 429 20.57 -5.81 10.06
C ALA A 429 19.79 -5.48 8.79
N ILE A 430 18.80 -4.60 8.91
CA ILE A 430 17.93 -4.18 7.82
C ILE A 430 17.84 -2.66 7.85
N ASN A 431 17.83 -2.03 6.67
CA ASN A 431 17.58 -0.62 6.43
C ASN A 431 18.47 0.32 7.27
N GLN A 432 19.79 0.19 7.12
CA GLN A 432 20.76 0.94 7.89
C GLN A 432 21.41 2.03 7.03
N HIS A 433 21.49 3.27 7.52
CA HIS A 433 22.02 4.38 6.69
C HIS A 433 23.23 5.08 7.30
N GLY A 434 24.08 5.65 6.44
CA GLY A 434 25.23 6.47 6.81
C GLY A 434 26.09 5.90 7.95
N LYS A 435 26.22 6.64 9.06
CA LYS A 435 27.03 6.19 10.22
C LYS A 435 26.53 4.89 10.85
N GLN A 436 25.23 4.65 10.80
CA GLN A 436 24.63 3.47 11.37
C GLN A 436 24.95 2.24 10.52
N LEU A 437 24.90 2.34 9.19
CA LEU A 437 25.33 1.27 8.26
C LEU A 437 26.74 0.77 8.59
N ARG A 438 27.71 1.69 8.70
CA ARG A 438 29.11 1.35 9.05
C ARG A 438 29.24 0.68 10.41
N LYS A 439 28.46 1.11 11.40
CA LYS A 439 28.45 0.48 12.74
C LYS A 439 27.89 -0.95 12.66
N SER A 440 26.81 -1.15 11.92
CA SER A 440 26.19 -2.45 11.75
C SER A 440 27.10 -3.43 11.02
N VAL A 441 27.80 -3.01 9.95
CA VAL A 441 28.83 -3.83 9.29
C VAL A 441 29.95 -4.20 10.25
N LYS A 442 30.48 -3.24 11.02
CA LYS A 442 31.53 -3.51 12.01
C LYS A 442 31.05 -4.47 13.12
N SER A 443 29.80 -4.36 13.53
CA SER A 443 29.18 -5.26 14.51
C SER A 443 29.04 -6.68 13.94
N ALA A 444 28.55 -6.80 12.70
CA ALA A 444 28.44 -8.07 11.98
C ALA A 444 29.80 -8.78 11.88
N LEU A 445 30.86 -8.04 11.48
CA LEU A 445 32.22 -8.57 11.43
C LEU A 445 32.66 -9.12 12.79
N ARG A 446 32.48 -8.35 13.88
CA ARG A 446 32.83 -8.81 15.23
C ARG A 446 32.09 -10.10 15.62
N ARG A 447 30.78 -10.16 15.33
CA ARG A 447 29.95 -11.34 15.60
C ARG A 447 30.48 -12.58 14.88
N VAL A 448 30.75 -12.47 13.58
CA VAL A 448 31.28 -13.58 12.77
C VAL A 448 32.66 -14.05 13.27
N HIS A 449 33.57 -13.12 13.56
CA HIS A 449 34.89 -13.46 14.11
C HIS A 449 34.79 -14.18 15.46
N SER A 450 33.90 -13.74 16.34
CA SER A 450 33.71 -14.39 17.65
C SER A 450 33.15 -15.81 17.53
N ARG A 451 32.20 -16.05 16.60
CA ARG A 451 31.66 -17.40 16.34
C ARG A 451 32.75 -18.36 15.85
N ARG A 452 33.60 -17.91 14.91
CA ARG A 452 34.71 -18.73 14.39
C ARG A 452 35.75 -19.07 15.46
N ALA A 453 36.02 -18.16 16.39
CA ALA A 453 36.95 -18.40 17.49
C ALA A 453 36.40 -19.41 18.51
N GLY A 454 35.09 -19.38 18.79
CA GLY A 454 34.46 -20.30 19.75
C GLY A 454 34.18 -21.71 19.22
N THR A 455 34.25 -21.94 17.91
CA THR A 455 34.13 -23.27 17.28
C THR A 455 35.47 -23.98 17.09
N ALA A 456 36.58 -23.34 17.45
CA ALA A 456 37.94 -23.84 17.29
C ALA A 456 38.52 -24.47 18.59
N ASP A 457 37.77 -24.44 19.69
CA ASP A 457 37.96 -25.20 20.92
C ASP A 457 37.01 -26.42 20.94
#